data_AF-A0A3D8JNF7-F1
#
_entry.id   AF-A0A3D8JNF7-F1
#
_cell.length_a   1.000
_cell.length_b   1.000
_cell.length_c   1.000
_cell.angle_alpha   90.00
_cell.angle_beta   90.00
_cell.angle_gamma   90.00
#
_symmetry.space_group_name_H-M   'P 1'
#
loop_
_entity.id
_entity.type
_entity.pdbx_description
1 polymer ?
#
loop_
_entity_poly.entity_id
_entity_poly.type
_entity_poly.pdbx_seq_one_letter_code
_entity_poly.pdbx_strand_id
1 'polypeptide(L)'
;MESLAPFAASRNGAAGAGPGSAHTARLYYPNTARHRAPASQDQTAARLHELTAQATNIQNAQIVHRDLKAFLSRDGMLGASTMGLHTEADRARVEEADEEVLASRDWTVYDNFTDSQAARESMAHNCHEQSILARDELRRHGIPALMLELAVDVHTTVIFHVGGQRLEPNALPNDMRTWDRHLHVYDPWSNLAPMPARDFPDAFRQRMNDLAAQGYWVRYNNGKVAPNDPNWLNAVLLGTKRSSEDGMSD
;
A
#
# COMPACT_ATOMS: atom_id res chain seq x y z
N MET A 1 93.20 21.86 -40.90
CA MET A 1 92.43 23.11 -40.96
C MET A 1 91.47 23.03 -39.80
N GLU A 2 91.95 23.40 -38.62
CA GLU A 2 91.63 24.69 -37.96
C GLU A 2 90.15 24.74 -37.55
N SER A 3 89.72 25.13 -36.36
CA SER A 3 90.36 25.54 -35.10
C SER A 3 89.18 25.92 -34.19
N LEU A 4 89.33 25.76 -32.88
CA LEU A 4 88.70 26.56 -31.82
C LEU A 4 87.17 26.42 -31.55
N ALA A 5 86.88 25.78 -30.41
CA ALA A 5 85.95 26.33 -29.41
C ALA A 5 86.58 27.62 -28.78
N PRO A 6 85.96 28.44 -27.89
CA PRO A 6 84.81 28.12 -27.01
C PRO A 6 83.95 29.34 -26.51
N PHE A 7 83.13 29.07 -25.48
CA PHE A 7 82.70 29.96 -24.37
C PHE A 7 81.88 31.24 -24.64
N ALA A 8 80.67 31.30 -24.06
CA ALA A 8 80.31 32.29 -23.03
C ALA A 8 78.88 32.08 -22.48
N ALA A 9 78.75 32.18 -21.16
CA ALA A 9 77.50 32.19 -20.41
C ALA A 9 76.82 33.58 -20.43
N SER A 10 75.51 33.65 -20.18
CA SER A 10 74.88 34.60 -19.23
C SER A 10 73.35 34.71 -19.35
N ARG A 11 72.69 34.52 -18.18
CA ARG A 11 71.50 35.20 -17.62
C ARG A 11 70.09 35.03 -18.20
N ASN A 12 69.22 34.63 -17.25
CA ASN A 12 67.88 35.13 -16.90
C ASN A 12 66.79 35.20 -17.98
N GLY A 13 65.69 34.48 -17.72
CA GLY A 13 64.39 34.78 -18.33
C GLY A 13 63.40 33.67 -18.10
N ALA A 14 62.41 33.95 -17.24
CA ALA A 14 61.30 33.07 -16.95
C ALA A 14 60.33 32.91 -18.14
N ALA A 15 59.49 31.88 -18.01
CA ALA A 15 58.21 31.64 -18.68
C ALA A 15 58.25 31.10 -20.13
N GLY A 16 57.81 29.85 -20.28
CA GLY A 16 57.49 29.24 -21.56
C GLY A 16 57.30 27.73 -21.41
N ALA A 17 56.05 27.28 -21.56
CA ALA A 17 55.57 25.93 -21.28
C ALA A 17 56.39 24.81 -21.95
N GLY A 18 56.72 23.78 -21.15
CA GLY A 18 57.38 22.56 -21.62
C GLY A 18 56.42 21.62 -22.38
N PRO A 19 56.93 20.88 -23.38
CA PRO A 19 56.17 19.89 -24.12
C PRO A 19 56.14 18.54 -23.38
N GLY A 20 55.17 17.71 -23.80
CA GLY A 20 54.69 16.54 -23.08
C GLY A 20 55.72 15.46 -22.76
N SER A 21 55.41 14.74 -21.68
CA SER A 21 55.88 13.39 -21.45
C SER A 21 54.88 12.63 -20.57
N ALA A 22 54.47 11.47 -21.07
CA ALA A 22 53.89 10.32 -20.37
C ALA A 22 52.63 10.55 -19.50
N HIS A 23 51.45 10.48 -20.14
CA HIS A 23 50.20 10.16 -19.44
C HIS A 23 50.17 8.69 -19.00
N THR A 24 50.76 8.38 -17.85
CA THR A 24 50.25 7.26 -17.02
C THR A 24 49.00 7.74 -16.30
N ALA A 25 47.83 7.29 -16.75
CA ALA A 25 46.57 7.52 -16.05
C ALA A 25 46.61 6.81 -14.68
N ARG A 26 47.02 7.55 -13.64
CA ARG A 26 46.75 7.16 -12.25
C ARG A 26 45.27 7.44 -11.98
N LEU A 27 44.50 6.38 -11.75
CA LEU A 27 43.18 6.47 -11.12
C LEU A 27 43.34 7.15 -9.75
N TYR A 28 43.03 8.45 -9.72
CA TYR A 28 42.84 9.19 -8.49
C TYR A 28 41.46 8.79 -7.97
N TYR A 29 41.41 7.85 -7.03
CA TYR A 29 40.19 7.65 -6.24
C TYR A 29 40.10 8.85 -5.30
N PRO A 30 39.12 9.77 -5.46
CA PRO A 30 38.82 10.69 -4.38
C PRO A 30 38.41 9.83 -3.19
N ASN A 31 39.24 9.82 -2.16
CA ASN A 31 38.92 9.22 -0.87
C ASN A 31 37.82 10.08 -0.21
N THR A 32 36.59 9.94 -0.70
CA THR A 32 35.39 10.35 0.03
C THR A 32 34.94 9.19 0.90
N ALA A 33 35.84 8.68 1.75
CA ALA A 33 35.41 8.11 3.00
C ALA A 33 34.79 9.27 3.81
N ARG A 34 33.53 9.60 3.51
CA ARG A 34 32.68 10.27 4.48
C ARG A 34 32.67 9.33 5.68
N HIS A 35 33.49 9.62 6.68
CA HIS A 35 33.33 9.07 8.01
C HIS A 35 31.93 9.47 8.46
N ARG A 36 30.96 8.58 8.19
CA ARG A 36 29.66 8.63 8.83
C ARG A 36 29.99 8.32 10.27
N ALA A 37 29.99 9.36 11.12
CA ALA A 37 30.18 9.19 12.55
C ALA A 37 29.27 8.03 13.01
N PRO A 38 29.75 7.09 13.82
CA PRO A 38 28.89 6.06 14.37
C PRO A 38 27.71 6.76 15.04
N ALA A 39 26.49 6.32 14.71
CA ALA A 39 25.29 6.85 15.33
C ALA A 39 25.47 6.77 16.85
N SER A 40 25.08 7.83 17.58
CA SER A 40 25.16 7.80 19.04
C SER A 40 24.33 6.61 19.57
N GLN A 41 24.68 6.10 20.76
CA GLN A 41 23.95 4.99 21.37
C GLN A 41 22.44 5.29 21.48
N ASP A 42 22.08 6.56 21.74
CA ASP A 42 20.69 7.03 21.79
C ASP A 42 19.98 6.94 20.43
N GLN A 43 20.66 7.28 19.34
CA GLN A 43 20.11 7.13 17.99
C GLN A 43 19.92 5.65 17.60
N THR A 44 20.80 4.79 18.11
CA THR A 44 20.71 3.34 17.88
C THR A 44 19.54 2.73 18.66
N ALA A 45 19.35 3.13 19.92
CA ALA A 45 18.25 2.68 20.76
C ALA A 45 16.88 3.16 20.23
N ALA A 46 16.77 4.44 19.83
CA ALA A 46 15.54 4.97 19.24
C ALA A 46 15.16 4.24 17.95
N ARG A 47 16.14 3.97 17.07
CA ARG A 47 15.92 3.23 15.83
C ARG A 47 15.50 1.78 16.09
N LEU A 48 16.08 1.13 17.10
CA LEU A 48 15.70 -0.24 17.47
C LEU A 48 14.27 -0.28 18.02
N HIS A 49 13.88 0.68 18.83
CA HIS A 49 12.51 0.82 19.34
C HIS A 49 11.51 1.01 18.19
N GLU A 50 11.81 1.88 17.23
CA GLU A 50 10.98 2.10 16.04
C GLU A 50 10.82 0.83 15.19
N LEU A 51 11.92 0.13 14.91
CA LEU A 51 11.88 -1.13 14.15
C LEU A 51 11.08 -2.22 14.86
N THR A 52 11.18 -2.27 16.19
CA THR A 52 10.41 -3.22 17.00
C THR A 52 8.92 -2.90 16.94
N ALA A 53 8.54 -1.62 17.07
CA ALA A 53 7.14 -1.19 16.94
C ALA A 53 6.57 -1.50 15.54
N GLN A 54 7.35 -1.26 14.49
CA GLN A 54 6.95 -1.60 13.11
C GLN A 54 6.73 -3.10 12.94
N ALA A 55 7.65 -3.94 13.45
CA ALA A 55 7.51 -5.39 13.40
C ALA A 55 6.27 -5.88 14.15
N THR A 56 6.03 -5.36 15.35
CA THR A 56 4.83 -5.67 16.16
C THR A 56 3.55 -5.28 15.42
N ASN A 57 3.49 -4.10 14.83
CA ASN A 57 2.30 -3.64 14.10
C ASN A 57 2.01 -4.49 12.86
N ILE A 58 3.05 -4.92 12.14
CA ILE A 58 2.90 -5.86 11.01
C ILE A 58 2.36 -7.20 11.51
N GLN A 59 2.90 -7.74 12.60
CA GLN A 59 2.46 -9.00 13.18
C GLN A 59 1.00 -8.92 13.67
N ASN A 60 0.64 -7.85 14.35
CA ASN A 60 -0.73 -7.62 14.81
C ASN A 60 -1.70 -7.50 13.63
N ALA A 61 -1.34 -6.78 12.56
CA ALA A 61 -2.16 -6.72 11.36
C ALA A 61 -2.34 -8.11 10.71
N GLN A 62 -1.33 -8.97 10.73
CA GLN A 62 -1.44 -10.36 10.25
C GLN A 62 -2.36 -11.21 11.13
N ILE A 63 -2.35 -11.00 12.45
CA ILE A 63 -3.29 -11.63 13.40
C ILE A 63 -4.72 -11.19 13.06
N VAL A 64 -4.95 -9.89 12.89
CA VAL A 64 -6.24 -9.34 12.46
C VAL A 64 -6.71 -9.97 11.15
N HIS A 65 -5.82 -10.11 10.18
CA HIS A 65 -6.16 -10.76 8.91
C HIS A 65 -6.61 -12.20 9.10
N ARG A 66 -5.87 -13.00 9.86
CA ARG A 66 -6.21 -14.40 10.15
C ARG A 66 -7.56 -14.50 10.85
N ASP A 67 -7.79 -13.69 11.88
CA ASP A 67 -8.96 -13.79 12.73
C ASP A 67 -10.22 -13.29 12.01
N LEU A 68 -10.11 -12.18 11.26
CA LEU A 68 -11.21 -11.68 10.42
C LEU A 68 -11.53 -12.66 9.29
N LYS A 69 -10.52 -13.23 8.63
CA LYS A 69 -10.73 -14.27 7.61
C LYS A 69 -11.45 -15.48 8.18
N ALA A 70 -11.08 -15.94 9.38
CA ALA A 70 -11.73 -17.06 10.05
C ALA A 70 -13.20 -16.74 10.39
N PHE A 71 -13.46 -15.54 10.91
CA PHE A 71 -14.81 -15.04 11.18
C PHE A 71 -15.67 -15.04 9.90
N LEU A 72 -15.20 -14.37 8.83
CA LEU A 72 -15.93 -14.29 7.56
C LEU A 72 -16.10 -15.66 6.89
N SER A 73 -15.14 -16.57 7.06
CA SER A 73 -15.24 -17.93 6.50
C SER A 73 -16.29 -18.80 7.20
N ARG A 74 -16.41 -18.68 8.53
CA ARG A 74 -17.30 -19.53 9.34
C ARG A 74 -18.75 -19.43 8.89
N ASP A 75 -19.14 -18.23 8.48
CA ASP A 75 -20.51 -17.92 8.17
C ASP A 75 -20.75 -17.84 6.63
N GLY A 76 -19.76 -18.24 5.82
CA GLY A 76 -19.86 -18.26 4.35
C GLY A 76 -19.75 -16.88 3.68
N MET A 77 -19.19 -15.90 4.38
CA MET A 77 -19.31 -14.46 4.11
C MET A 77 -18.03 -13.83 3.54
N LEU A 78 -17.07 -14.63 3.05
CA LEU A 78 -15.87 -14.12 2.37
C LEU A 78 -16.26 -13.55 0.99
N GLY A 79 -16.36 -12.23 0.92
CA GLY A 79 -16.55 -11.46 -0.32
C GLY A 79 -15.61 -11.90 -1.44
N ALA A 80 -16.17 -12.02 -2.65
CA ALA A 80 -15.59 -12.47 -3.93
C ALA A 80 -14.66 -13.70 -3.93
N SER A 81 -14.40 -14.37 -2.81
CA SER A 81 -13.32 -15.34 -2.66
C SER A 81 -13.78 -16.72 -2.19
N THR A 82 -15.00 -16.86 -1.70
CA THR A 82 -15.61 -18.17 -1.39
C THR A 82 -16.85 -18.51 -2.21
N MET A 83 -17.47 -17.56 -2.88
CA MET A 83 -18.69 -17.80 -3.67
C MET A 83 -18.35 -18.02 -5.14
N GLY A 84 -17.65 -19.12 -5.43
CA GLY A 84 -17.64 -19.63 -6.79
C GLY A 84 -19.11 -19.85 -7.17
N LEU A 85 -19.62 -19.07 -8.10
CA LEU A 85 -21.01 -19.19 -8.58
C LEU A 85 -21.10 -20.42 -9.48
N HIS A 86 -20.87 -21.58 -8.89
CA HIS A 86 -20.88 -22.87 -9.55
C HIS A 86 -22.31 -23.33 -9.82
N THR A 87 -23.29 -22.79 -9.07
CA THR A 87 -24.70 -23.15 -9.20
C THR A 87 -25.62 -21.92 -9.28
N GLU A 88 -26.83 -22.16 -9.79
CA GLU A 88 -27.91 -21.15 -9.86
C GLU A 88 -28.41 -20.73 -8.47
N ALA A 89 -28.30 -21.63 -7.48
CA ALA A 89 -28.61 -21.33 -6.08
C ALA A 89 -27.60 -20.36 -5.44
N ASP A 90 -26.33 -20.40 -5.84
CA ASP A 90 -25.34 -19.43 -5.37
C ASP A 90 -25.61 -18.04 -5.95
N ARG A 91 -26.14 -17.96 -7.17
CA ARG A 91 -26.54 -16.69 -7.80
C ARG A 91 -27.76 -16.10 -7.11
N ALA A 92 -28.77 -16.92 -6.83
CA ALA A 92 -29.95 -16.49 -6.09
C ALA A 92 -29.59 -15.99 -4.69
N ARG A 93 -28.65 -16.64 -3.99
CA ARG A 93 -28.15 -16.19 -2.68
C ARG A 93 -27.41 -14.86 -2.75
N VAL A 94 -26.58 -14.63 -3.77
CA VAL A 94 -25.94 -13.31 -3.98
C VAL A 94 -26.97 -12.24 -4.28
N GLU A 95 -27.99 -12.56 -5.08
CA GLU A 95 -29.02 -11.61 -5.47
C GLU A 95 -29.93 -11.25 -4.29
N GLU A 96 -30.29 -12.23 -3.47
CA GLU A 96 -30.99 -12.05 -2.18
C GLU A 96 -30.14 -11.25 -1.19
N ALA A 97 -28.83 -11.54 -1.08
CA ALA A 97 -27.91 -10.74 -0.26
C ALA A 97 -27.79 -9.30 -0.81
N ASP A 98 -27.73 -9.09 -2.12
CA ASP A 98 -27.70 -7.75 -2.75
C ASP A 98 -29.00 -6.98 -2.51
N GLU A 99 -30.15 -7.65 -2.53
CA GLU A 99 -31.46 -7.07 -2.19
C GLU A 99 -31.55 -6.76 -0.69
N GLU A 100 -31.01 -7.63 0.18
CA GLU A 100 -30.89 -7.42 1.62
C GLU A 100 -29.92 -6.27 1.95
N VAL A 101 -28.81 -6.10 1.23
CA VAL A 101 -27.92 -4.93 1.32
C VAL A 101 -28.68 -3.65 0.97
N LEU A 102 -29.47 -3.69 -0.10
CA LEU A 102 -30.26 -2.52 -0.54
C LEU A 102 -31.41 -2.21 0.41
N ALA A 103 -31.98 -3.22 1.06
CA ALA A 103 -33.02 -3.07 2.07
C ALA A 103 -32.44 -2.62 3.43
N SER A 104 -31.26 -3.11 3.83
CA SER A 104 -30.55 -2.74 5.07
C SER A 104 -29.88 -1.37 5.00
N ARG A 105 -29.75 -0.78 3.79
CA ARG A 105 -29.41 0.63 3.60
C ARG A 105 -30.44 1.62 4.17
N ASP A 106 -31.59 1.13 4.62
CA ASP A 106 -32.43 1.85 5.59
C ASP A 106 -31.85 1.70 7.01
N TRP A 107 -30.80 2.49 7.29
CA TRP A 107 -30.09 2.51 8.56
C TRP A 107 -30.97 2.86 9.77
N THR A 108 -32.22 3.29 9.56
CA THR A 108 -33.17 3.65 10.63
C THR A 108 -33.56 2.46 11.52
N VAL A 109 -33.38 1.22 11.06
CA VAL A 109 -33.64 0.01 11.87
C VAL A 109 -32.51 -0.27 12.88
N TYR A 110 -31.32 0.31 12.65
CA TYR A 110 -30.11 0.09 13.43
C TYR A 110 -29.70 1.30 14.29
N ASP A 111 -30.61 2.24 14.58
CA ASP A 111 -30.36 3.50 15.33
C ASP A 111 -29.60 3.35 16.68
N ASN A 112 -29.45 2.13 17.21
CA ASN A 112 -28.71 1.83 18.44
C ASN A 112 -27.40 1.03 18.23
N PHE A 113 -27.00 0.77 16.99
CA PHE A 113 -25.79 0.01 16.65
C PHE A 113 -24.68 0.97 16.24
N THR A 114 -23.45 0.69 16.67
CA THR A 114 -22.26 1.22 16.00
C THR A 114 -22.17 0.62 14.60
N ASP A 115 -21.55 1.32 13.64
CA ASP A 115 -21.35 0.80 12.28
C ASP A 115 -20.71 -0.58 12.26
N SER A 116 -19.81 -0.85 13.20
CA SER A 116 -19.15 -2.14 13.41
C SER A 116 -20.10 -3.25 13.84
N GLN A 117 -21.11 -2.92 14.64
CA GLN A 117 -22.14 -3.88 15.05
C GLN A 117 -23.12 -4.09 13.89
N ALA A 118 -23.56 -3.03 13.22
CA ALA A 118 -24.40 -3.15 12.02
C ALA A 118 -23.72 -4.00 10.95
N ALA A 119 -22.43 -3.75 10.66
CA ALA A 119 -21.63 -4.53 9.72
C ALA A 119 -21.37 -5.97 10.18
N ARG A 120 -21.57 -6.34 11.45
CA ARG A 120 -21.53 -7.74 11.93
C ARG A 120 -22.85 -8.45 11.77
N GLU A 121 -23.95 -7.73 11.96
CA GLU A 121 -25.30 -8.28 11.90
C GLU A 121 -25.88 -8.31 10.47
N SER A 122 -25.39 -7.46 9.55
CA SER A 122 -26.01 -7.28 8.22
C SER A 122 -25.89 -8.49 7.30
N MET A 123 -24.99 -9.45 7.56
CA MET A 123 -24.71 -10.66 6.75
C MET A 123 -24.37 -10.42 5.25
N ALA A 124 -24.48 -9.19 4.78
CA ALA A 124 -24.25 -8.67 3.44
C ALA A 124 -22.76 -8.61 3.05
N HIS A 125 -21.93 -8.19 4.01
CA HIS A 125 -20.48 -8.00 3.99
C HIS A 125 -19.88 -7.58 2.64
N ASN A 126 -20.35 -6.44 2.10
CA ASN A 126 -19.73 -5.79 0.95
C ASN A 126 -18.33 -5.22 1.32
N CYS A 127 -17.62 -4.65 0.33
CA CYS A 127 -16.26 -4.13 0.52
C CYS A 127 -16.16 -3.06 1.63
N HIS A 128 -17.19 -2.22 1.78
CA HIS A 128 -17.24 -1.19 2.81
C HIS A 128 -17.42 -1.81 4.21
N GLU A 129 -18.39 -2.71 4.39
CA GLU A 129 -18.64 -3.37 5.69
C GLU A 129 -17.44 -4.18 6.17
N GLN A 130 -16.81 -4.97 5.29
CA GLN A 130 -15.60 -5.72 5.67
C GLN A 130 -14.46 -4.78 6.06
N SER A 131 -14.37 -3.61 5.43
CA SER A 131 -13.35 -2.60 5.75
C SER A 131 -13.60 -1.94 7.11
N ILE A 132 -14.85 -1.69 7.49
CA ILE A 132 -15.21 -1.23 8.85
C ILE A 132 -14.71 -2.25 9.89
N LEU A 133 -15.02 -3.53 9.68
CA LEU A 133 -14.60 -4.60 10.61
C LEU A 133 -13.07 -4.69 10.72
N ALA A 134 -12.38 -4.60 9.58
CA ALA A 134 -10.91 -4.60 9.54
C ALA A 134 -10.30 -3.38 10.24
N ARG A 135 -10.82 -2.18 9.99
CA ARG A 135 -10.37 -0.93 10.63
C ARG A 135 -10.51 -1.02 12.14
N ASP A 136 -11.68 -1.43 12.63
CA ASP A 136 -11.95 -1.45 14.07
C ASP A 136 -11.15 -2.52 14.78
N GLU A 137 -10.92 -3.66 14.14
CA GLU A 137 -10.05 -4.69 14.69
C GLU A 137 -8.59 -4.21 14.74
N LEU A 138 -8.06 -3.57 13.68
CA LEU A 138 -6.72 -2.96 13.73
C LEU A 138 -6.60 -1.95 14.89
N ARG A 139 -7.62 -1.10 15.09
CA ARG A 139 -7.65 -0.12 16.19
C ARG A 139 -7.68 -0.79 17.56
N ARG A 140 -8.40 -1.90 17.75
CA ARG A 140 -8.38 -2.69 18.99
C ARG A 140 -7.00 -3.26 19.30
N HIS A 141 -6.21 -3.57 18.28
CA HIS A 141 -4.81 -3.98 18.42
C HIS A 141 -3.83 -2.80 18.53
N GLY A 142 -4.34 -1.58 18.74
CA GLY A 142 -3.53 -0.37 18.95
C GLY A 142 -2.92 0.20 17.67
N ILE A 143 -3.36 -0.24 16.49
CA ILE A 143 -2.86 0.24 15.20
C ILE A 143 -3.79 1.34 14.68
N PRO A 144 -3.31 2.59 14.52
CA PRO A 144 -4.09 3.63 13.87
C PRO A 144 -4.40 3.25 12.42
N ALA A 145 -5.68 3.17 12.10
CA ALA A 145 -6.17 2.76 10.79
C ALA A 145 -7.33 3.66 10.35
N LEU A 146 -7.44 3.95 9.05
CA LEU A 146 -8.52 4.71 8.42
C LEU A 146 -9.16 3.89 7.31
N MET A 147 -10.40 4.20 6.98
CA MET A 147 -11.02 3.73 5.75
C MET A 147 -10.30 4.35 4.55
N LEU A 148 -10.18 3.60 3.46
CA LEU A 148 -9.65 4.07 2.19
C LEU A 148 -10.66 3.78 1.08
N GLU A 149 -11.19 4.86 0.50
CA GLU A 149 -12.02 4.81 -0.69
C GLU A 149 -11.11 4.81 -1.94
N LEU A 150 -11.31 3.81 -2.79
CA LEU A 150 -10.58 3.55 -4.04
C LEU A 150 -11.51 3.82 -5.23
N ALA A 151 -11.45 5.04 -5.74
CA ALA A 151 -12.50 5.67 -6.54
C ALA A 151 -13.83 5.74 -5.77
N VAL A 152 -14.42 6.94 -5.77
CA VAL A 152 -15.66 7.25 -5.03
C VAL A 152 -16.73 6.20 -5.38
N ASP A 153 -17.24 5.52 -4.34
CA ASP A 153 -18.27 4.48 -4.42
C ASP A 153 -17.94 3.22 -5.24
N VAL A 154 -16.67 2.97 -5.58
CA VAL A 154 -16.29 1.78 -6.37
C VAL A 154 -15.77 0.65 -5.49
N HIS A 155 -14.78 0.93 -4.63
CA HIS A 155 -14.19 -0.06 -3.74
C HIS A 155 -13.68 0.61 -2.47
N THR A 156 -13.82 -0.09 -1.34
CA THR A 156 -13.37 0.42 -0.05
C THR A 156 -12.48 -0.61 0.61
N THR A 157 -11.40 -0.14 1.22
CA THR A 157 -10.38 -0.92 1.92
C THR A 157 -9.91 -0.15 3.17
N VAL A 158 -8.83 -0.60 3.81
CA VAL A 158 -8.28 0.03 5.01
C VAL A 158 -6.82 0.42 4.77
N ILE A 159 -6.42 1.59 5.28
CA ILE A 159 -5.02 2.01 5.39
C ILE A 159 -4.58 2.12 6.83
N PHE A 160 -3.30 1.86 7.09
CA PHE A 160 -2.69 2.03 8.39
C PHE A 160 -1.20 2.32 8.28
N HIS A 161 -0.62 2.90 9.32
CA HIS A 161 0.81 3.22 9.38
C HIS A 161 1.56 2.28 10.32
N VAL A 162 2.52 1.50 9.81
CA VAL A 162 3.24 0.50 10.64
C VAL A 162 4.14 1.15 11.70
N GLY A 163 4.61 2.38 11.49
CA GLY A 163 5.31 3.15 12.52
C GLY A 163 4.43 3.71 13.64
N GLY A 164 3.11 3.44 13.63
CA GLY A 164 2.18 3.91 14.67
C GLY A 164 1.89 5.41 14.62
N GLN A 165 2.26 6.10 13.53
CA GLN A 165 1.89 7.49 13.34
C GLN A 165 0.38 7.60 13.16
N ARG A 166 -0.20 8.62 13.80
CA ARG A 166 -1.61 8.96 13.60
C ARG A 166 -1.81 9.35 12.13
N LEU A 167 -2.83 8.76 11.53
CA LEU A 167 -3.29 9.12 10.20
C LEU A 167 -4.39 10.17 10.34
N GLU A 168 -4.39 11.14 9.43
CA GLU A 168 -5.46 12.15 9.33
C GLU A 168 -6.21 11.92 8.02
N PRO A 169 -7.55 12.03 8.02
CA PRO A 169 -8.36 11.99 6.81
C PRO A 169 -7.86 12.97 5.75
N ASN A 170 -7.62 12.48 4.54
CA ASN A 170 -7.08 13.29 3.46
C ASN A 170 -7.33 12.70 2.07
N ALA A 171 -7.21 13.56 1.07
CA ALA A 171 -6.96 13.10 -0.30
C ALA A 171 -5.52 12.60 -0.39
N LEU A 172 -5.34 11.43 -1.00
CA LEU A 172 -4.04 10.80 -1.23
C LEU A 172 -3.69 10.84 -2.72
N PRO A 173 -2.39 10.83 -3.08
CA PRO A 173 -1.99 10.69 -4.48
C PRO A 173 -2.60 9.44 -5.11
N ASN A 174 -3.05 9.52 -6.37
CA ASN A 174 -3.69 8.36 -7.01
C ASN A 174 -2.75 7.16 -7.18
N ASP A 175 -1.45 7.42 -7.40
CA ASP A 175 -0.45 6.36 -7.52
C ASP A 175 0.07 5.95 -6.15
N MET A 176 -0.38 4.78 -5.68
CA MET A 176 0.00 4.21 -4.39
C MET A 176 1.49 3.86 -4.30
N ARG A 177 2.19 3.77 -5.43
CA ARG A 177 3.63 3.51 -5.47
C ARG A 177 4.45 4.69 -4.97
N THR A 178 3.88 5.89 -4.94
CA THR A 178 4.53 7.11 -4.45
C THR A 178 4.19 7.40 -2.98
N TRP A 179 3.40 6.56 -2.32
CA TRP A 179 2.99 6.77 -0.94
C TRP A 179 4.15 6.52 0.02
N ASP A 180 4.01 7.01 1.26
CA ASP A 180 4.97 6.75 2.31
C ASP A 180 5.20 5.22 2.46
N ARG A 181 6.47 4.82 2.58
CA ARG A 181 6.87 3.40 2.64
C ARG A 181 6.35 2.65 3.86
N HIS A 182 5.90 3.38 4.89
CA HIS A 182 5.34 2.84 6.12
C HIS A 182 3.80 2.82 6.09
N LEU A 183 3.18 3.30 5.01
CA LEU A 183 1.77 3.08 4.77
C LEU A 183 1.53 1.69 4.22
N HIS A 184 0.57 1.00 4.84
CA HIS A 184 0.11 -0.32 4.46
C HIS A 184 -1.37 -0.26 4.15
N VAL A 185 -1.79 -1.18 3.29
CA VAL A 185 -3.18 -1.38 2.88
C VAL A 185 -3.60 -2.77 3.33
N TYR A 186 -4.83 -2.89 3.79
CA TYR A 186 -5.46 -4.17 4.08
C TYR A 186 -6.84 -4.26 3.44
N ASP A 187 -6.96 -5.15 2.45
CA ASP A 187 -8.21 -5.41 1.73
C ASP A 187 -8.79 -6.78 2.10
N PRO A 188 -9.70 -6.82 3.09
CA PRO A 188 -10.35 -8.06 3.49
C PRO A 188 -11.28 -8.62 2.42
N TRP A 189 -11.89 -7.76 1.60
CA TRP A 189 -12.88 -8.16 0.59
C TRP A 189 -12.25 -8.95 -0.54
N SER A 190 -11.06 -8.56 -1.01
CA SER A 190 -10.32 -9.37 -1.98
C SER A 190 -9.52 -10.51 -1.32
N ASN A 191 -9.58 -10.61 0.02
CA ASN A 191 -8.80 -11.52 0.86
C ASN A 191 -7.29 -11.36 0.62
N LEU A 192 -6.83 -10.11 0.53
CA LEU A 192 -5.41 -9.76 0.48
C LEU A 192 -4.90 -9.48 1.89
N ALA A 193 -3.80 -10.13 2.26
CA ALA A 193 -3.15 -9.87 3.53
C ALA A 193 -2.61 -8.42 3.60
N PRO A 194 -2.49 -7.85 4.81
CA PRO A 194 -1.92 -6.52 4.99
C PRO A 194 -0.52 -6.41 4.37
N MET A 195 -0.30 -5.39 3.55
CA MET A 195 0.95 -5.24 2.78
C MET A 195 1.32 -3.76 2.58
N PRO A 196 2.57 -3.45 2.24
CA PRO A 196 2.95 -2.08 1.87
C PRO A 196 2.05 -1.56 0.74
N ALA A 197 1.58 -0.32 0.87
CA ALA A 197 0.62 0.26 -0.08
C ALA A 197 1.13 0.25 -1.53
N ARG A 198 2.45 0.38 -1.73
CA ARG A 198 3.09 0.34 -3.05
C ARG A 198 2.97 -1.01 -3.77
N ASP A 199 2.81 -2.11 -3.02
CA ASP A 199 2.75 -3.47 -3.57
C ASP A 199 1.30 -3.87 -3.87
N PHE A 200 0.33 -3.15 -3.28
CA PHE A 200 -1.10 -3.40 -3.44
C PHE A 200 -1.58 -3.39 -4.90
N PRO A 201 -1.21 -2.43 -5.79
CA PRO A 201 -1.75 -2.40 -7.14
C PRO A 201 -1.49 -3.67 -7.95
N ASP A 202 -0.32 -4.28 -7.77
CA ASP A 202 0.07 -5.46 -8.52
C ASP A 202 -0.52 -6.73 -7.89
N ALA A 203 -0.56 -6.81 -6.55
CA ALA A 203 -1.23 -7.89 -5.82
C ALA A 203 -2.75 -7.91 -6.11
N PHE A 204 -3.39 -6.74 -6.11
CA PHE A 204 -4.82 -6.60 -6.42
C PHE A 204 -5.12 -7.03 -7.85
N ARG A 205 -4.35 -6.56 -8.83
CA ARG A 205 -4.50 -7.01 -10.23
C ARG A 205 -4.38 -8.52 -10.38
N GLN A 206 -3.37 -9.13 -9.76
CA GLN A 206 -3.19 -10.58 -9.82
C GLN A 206 -4.41 -11.29 -9.21
N ARG A 207 -4.84 -10.85 -8.02
CA ARG A 207 -5.99 -11.44 -7.34
C ARG A 207 -7.27 -11.37 -8.19
N MET A 208 -7.50 -10.24 -8.84
CA MET A 208 -8.67 -10.06 -9.69
C MET A 208 -8.64 -10.93 -10.95
N ASN A 209 -7.45 -11.18 -11.52
CA ASN A 209 -7.30 -12.17 -12.59
C ASN A 209 -7.64 -13.58 -12.10
N ASP A 210 -7.19 -13.97 -10.91
CA ASP A 210 -7.47 -15.30 -10.35
C ASP A 210 -8.98 -15.47 -10.08
N LEU A 211 -9.65 -14.42 -9.58
CA LEU A 211 -11.10 -14.43 -9.36
C LEU A 211 -11.88 -14.46 -10.68
N ALA A 212 -11.46 -13.69 -11.68
CA ALA A 212 -12.07 -13.76 -13.01
C ALA A 212 -11.93 -15.15 -13.63
N ALA A 213 -10.78 -15.81 -13.49
CA ALA A 213 -10.56 -17.18 -13.96
C ALA A 213 -11.43 -18.22 -13.26
N GLN A 214 -11.86 -17.94 -12.03
CA GLN A 214 -12.79 -18.76 -11.26
C GLN A 214 -14.28 -18.44 -11.54
N GLY A 215 -14.57 -17.47 -12.41
CA GLY A 215 -15.93 -17.11 -12.82
C GLY A 215 -16.68 -16.20 -11.84
N TYR A 216 -15.95 -15.48 -10.97
CA TYR A 216 -16.53 -14.45 -10.11
C TYR A 216 -16.92 -13.20 -10.90
N TRP A 217 -17.78 -12.37 -10.30
CA TRP A 217 -18.24 -11.09 -10.85
C TRP A 217 -18.18 -10.02 -9.79
N VAL A 218 -18.04 -8.77 -10.22
CA VAL A 218 -18.13 -7.59 -9.37
C VAL A 218 -19.26 -6.70 -9.88
N ARG A 219 -19.95 -6.03 -8.96
CA ARG A 219 -20.92 -5.00 -9.30
C ARG A 219 -20.17 -3.72 -9.64
N TYR A 220 -20.42 -3.17 -10.82
CA TYR A 220 -19.83 -1.91 -11.26
C TYR A 220 -20.86 -1.11 -12.05
N ASN A 221 -21.11 0.13 -11.63
CA ASN A 221 -22.25 0.92 -12.08
C ASN A 221 -23.57 0.13 -11.92
N ASN A 222 -24.39 0.07 -12.98
CA ASN A 222 -25.68 -0.62 -12.99
C ASN A 222 -25.59 -2.09 -13.46
N GLY A 223 -24.39 -2.70 -13.46
CA GLY A 223 -24.18 -4.02 -14.03
C GLY A 223 -23.18 -4.91 -13.28
N LYS A 224 -23.04 -6.14 -13.78
CA LYS A 224 -22.06 -7.14 -13.33
C LYS A 224 -20.94 -7.21 -14.37
N VAL A 225 -19.69 -7.04 -13.96
CA VAL A 225 -18.50 -7.16 -14.82
C VAL A 225 -17.54 -8.19 -14.25
N ALA A 226 -16.62 -8.70 -15.07
CA ALA A 226 -15.56 -9.55 -14.58
C ALA A 226 -14.62 -8.75 -13.64
N PRO A 227 -14.05 -9.35 -12.59
CA PRO A 227 -13.13 -8.65 -11.69
C PRO A 227 -11.89 -8.10 -12.41
N ASN A 228 -11.48 -8.67 -13.55
CA ASN A 228 -10.38 -8.16 -14.35
C ASN A 228 -10.83 -7.23 -15.50
N ASP A 229 -12.08 -6.74 -15.48
CA ASP A 229 -12.54 -5.73 -16.42
C ASP A 229 -11.64 -4.48 -16.34
N PRO A 230 -11.06 -4.02 -17.46
CA PRO A 230 -10.12 -2.90 -17.45
C PRO A 230 -10.71 -1.60 -16.90
N ASN A 231 -12.00 -1.32 -17.10
CA ASN A 231 -12.61 -0.08 -16.61
C ASN A 231 -12.76 -0.11 -15.10
N TRP A 232 -13.28 -1.21 -14.56
CA TRP A 232 -13.39 -1.39 -13.10
C TRP A 232 -12.01 -1.39 -12.44
N LEU A 233 -11.07 -2.18 -12.97
CA LEU A 233 -9.74 -2.29 -12.39
C LEU A 233 -8.98 -0.95 -12.42
N ASN A 234 -9.08 -0.19 -13.52
CA ASN A 234 -8.46 1.13 -13.61
C ASN A 234 -9.13 2.14 -12.69
N ALA A 235 -10.45 2.07 -12.48
CA ALA A 235 -11.12 2.91 -11.49
C ALA A 235 -10.54 2.68 -10.09
N VAL A 236 -10.46 1.42 -9.64
CA VAL A 236 -9.91 1.08 -8.33
C VAL A 236 -8.43 1.51 -8.22
N LEU A 237 -7.60 1.17 -9.20
CA LEU A 237 -6.15 1.35 -9.10
C LEU A 237 -5.69 2.79 -9.40
N LEU A 238 -6.29 3.47 -10.39
CA LEU A 238 -5.83 4.78 -10.88
C LEU A 238 -6.76 5.93 -10.52
N GLY A 239 -7.98 5.63 -10.03
CA GLY A 239 -8.94 6.64 -9.61
C GLY A 239 -8.53 7.37 -8.34
N THR A 240 -9.35 8.34 -7.93
CA THR A 240 -9.16 9.14 -6.72
C THR A 240 -9.03 8.27 -5.47
N LYS A 241 -8.17 8.70 -4.54
CA LYS A 241 -7.91 8.02 -3.28
C LYS A 241 -8.25 8.96 -2.13
N ARG A 242 -9.15 8.54 -1.25
CA ARG A 242 -9.56 9.34 -0.09
C ARG A 242 -9.54 8.48 1.16
N SER A 243 -8.91 8.99 2.21
CA SER A 243 -8.99 8.39 3.53
C SER A 243 -10.01 9.13 4.39
N SER A 244 -10.72 8.39 5.23
CA SER A 244 -11.75 8.91 6.12
C SER A 244 -11.84 8.09 7.40
N GLU A 245 -12.41 8.69 8.44
CA GLU A 245 -12.74 7.96 9.67
C GLU A 245 -13.81 6.92 9.36
N ASP A 246 -14.89 7.31 8.67
CA ASP A 246 -16.14 6.54 8.58
C ASP A 246 -16.44 5.94 7.19
N GLY A 247 -15.54 6.12 6.20
CA GLY A 247 -15.63 5.43 4.91
C GLY A 247 -16.70 5.93 3.94
N MET A 248 -17.48 6.95 4.32
CA MET A 248 -18.32 7.76 3.43
C MET A 248 -18.27 9.20 3.92
N SER A 249 -17.92 10.12 3.05
CA SER A 249 -18.10 11.56 3.30
C SER A 249 -19.25 12.02 2.43
N ASP A 250 -20.21 12.74 3.04
CA ASP A 250 -21.28 13.46 2.35
C ASP A 250 -20.79 14.26 1.12
#